data_AF-A0A968J9N1-F1
#
_entry.id   AF-A0A968J9N1-F1
#
_cell.length_a   1.000
_cell.length_b   1.000
_cell.length_c   1.000
_cell.angle_alpha   90.00
_cell.angle_beta   90.00
_cell.angle_gamma   90.00
#
_symmetry.space_group_name_H-M   'P 1'
#
loop_
_entity.id
_entity.type
_entity.pdbx_description
1 polymer ?
#
loop_
_entity_poly.entity_id
_entity_poly.type
_entity_poly.pdbx_seq_one_letter_code
_entity_poly.pdbx_strand_id
1 'polypeptide(L)'
;SSGISEPLPVAQTFTFEDENGEILQEIARLDTLVTVVDGSTVMESFEEGKNLKDVNQQLDESDERSVSNLLTDQIEWVDVLLISKPT
;
A
#
# COMPACT_ATOMS: atom_id res chain seq x y z
N SER A 1 1.69 8.38 6.40
CA SER A 1 1.56 7.52 5.21
C SER A 1 0.76 8.28 4.17
N SER A 2 1.25 8.38 2.94
CA SER A 2 0.60 9.08 1.82
C SER A 2 -0.51 8.25 1.14
N GLY A 3 -0.75 7.01 1.60
CA GLY A 3 -1.75 6.10 1.01
C GLY A 3 -1.26 5.32 -0.21
N ILE A 4 -0.06 5.60 -0.70
CA ILE A 4 0.52 5.03 -1.93
C ILE A 4 1.65 4.01 -1.69
N SER A 5 1.76 3.52 -0.47
CA SER A 5 2.76 2.51 -0.12
C SER A 5 2.33 1.13 -0.57
N GLU A 6 3.26 0.36 -1.11
CA GLU A 6 3.07 -1.06 -1.42
C GLU A 6 3.26 -1.92 -0.17
N PRO A 7 2.42 -2.94 0.09
CA PRO A 7 2.54 -3.76 1.29
C PRO A 7 3.80 -4.62 1.33
N LEU A 8 4.25 -5.14 0.19
CA LEU A 8 5.37 -6.09 0.14
C LEU A 8 6.71 -5.44 0.54
N PRO A 9 7.12 -4.28 -0.02
CA PRO A 9 8.32 -3.60 0.45
C PRO A 9 8.27 -3.25 1.95
N VAL A 10 7.10 -2.87 2.47
CA VAL A 10 6.91 -2.61 3.90
C VAL A 10 7.14 -3.88 4.71
N ALA A 11 6.58 -5.01 4.30
CA ALA A 11 6.80 -6.29 4.98
C ALA A 11 8.27 -6.73 4.93
N GLN A 12 8.96 -6.51 3.82
CA GLN A 12 10.36 -6.89 3.66
C GLN A 12 11.30 -6.14 4.61
N THR A 13 10.95 -4.91 5.02
CA THR A 13 11.73 -4.18 6.04
C THR A 13 11.88 -4.94 7.36
N PHE A 14 10.97 -5.88 7.67
CA PHE A 14 11.12 -6.72 8.87
C PHE A 14 12.28 -7.71 8.77
N THR A 15 12.64 -8.11 7.56
CA THR A 15 13.63 -9.17 7.30
C THR A 15 15.01 -8.64 6.91
N PHE A 16 15.12 -7.34 6.61
CA PHE A 16 16.36 -6.71 6.20
C PHE A 16 17.20 -6.28 7.41
N GLU A 17 18.50 -6.42 7.24
CA GLU A 17 19.53 -5.92 8.15
C GLU A 17 19.75 -4.43 7.87
N ASP A 18 19.77 -3.62 8.93
CA ASP A 18 20.06 -2.19 8.84
C ASP A 18 21.56 -1.89 8.77
N GLU A 19 21.95 -0.61 8.80
CA GLU A 19 23.35 -0.19 8.73
C GLU A 19 24.22 -0.63 9.93
N ASN A 20 23.58 -1.01 11.04
CA ASN A 20 24.24 -1.44 12.27
C ASN A 20 24.27 -2.97 12.42
N GLY A 21 23.64 -3.70 11.50
CA GLY A 21 23.53 -5.15 11.58
C GLY A 21 22.27 -5.64 12.28
N GLU A 22 21.32 -4.76 12.57
CA GLU A 22 20.10 -5.10 13.32
C GLU A 22 18.95 -5.46 12.37
N ILE A 23 18.13 -6.44 12.76
CA ILE A 23 16.95 -6.87 12.00
C ILE A 23 15.70 -6.66 12.86
N LEU A 24 14.69 -5.96 12.34
CA LEU A 24 13.45 -5.67 13.07
C LEU A 24 12.74 -6.93 13.57
N GLN A 25 12.82 -8.03 12.83
CA GLN A 25 12.22 -9.32 13.20
C GLN A 25 12.78 -9.92 14.51
N GLU A 26 13.97 -9.49 14.97
CA GLU A 26 14.53 -9.96 16.25
C GLU A 26 13.81 -9.36 17.46
N ILE A 27 13.23 -8.17 17.30
CA ILE A 27 12.60 -7.40 18.39
C ILE A 27 11.09 -7.19 18.21
N ALA A 28 10.56 -7.41 17.01
CA ALA A 28 9.16 -7.24 16.68
C ALA A 28 8.68 -8.30 15.67
N ARG A 29 7.39 -8.63 15.72
CA ARG A 29 6.75 -9.51 14.73
C ARG A 29 5.77 -8.69 13.89
N LEU A 30 5.89 -8.81 12.56
CA LEU A 30 4.82 -8.38 11.66
C LEU A 30 3.62 -9.32 11.85
N ASP A 31 2.55 -8.80 12.44
CA ASP A 31 1.40 -9.62 12.81
C ASP A 31 0.33 -9.69 11.72
N THR A 32 0.02 -8.56 11.10
CA THR A 32 -1.05 -8.45 10.09
C THR A 32 -0.80 -7.23 9.20
N LEU A 33 -0.89 -7.41 7.89
CA LEU A 33 -1.04 -6.35 6.91
C LEU A 33 -2.53 -6.04 6.75
N VAL A 34 -2.90 -4.78 6.95
CA VAL A 34 -4.30 -4.31 6.80
C VAL A 34 -4.36 -3.20 5.76
N THR A 35 -5.21 -3.38 4.76
CA THR A 35 -5.52 -2.39 3.73
C THR A 35 -6.91 -1.88 3.99
N VAL A 36 -7.05 -0.56 4.15
CA VAL A 36 -8.33 0.09 4.38
C VAL A 36 -8.77 0.81 3.12
N VAL A 37 -9.97 0.51 2.63
CA VAL A 37 -10.56 1.15 1.45
C VAL A 37 -11.86 1.85 1.81
N ASP A 38 -12.16 2.95 1.11
CA ASP A 38 -13.48 3.57 1.13
C ASP A 38 -14.40 2.83 0.14
N GLY A 39 -15.34 2.07 0.68
CA GLY A 39 -16.31 1.29 -0.09
C GLY A 39 -17.26 2.15 -0.94
N SER A 40 -17.29 3.46 -0.72
CA SER A 40 -18.10 4.39 -1.53
C SER A 40 -17.42 4.77 -2.84
N THR A 41 -16.09 4.70 -2.89
CA THR A 41 -15.27 5.24 -3.99
C THR A 41 -14.26 4.26 -4.57
N VAL A 42 -14.00 3.12 -3.91
CA VAL A 42 -12.96 2.16 -4.32
C VAL A 42 -13.21 1.59 -5.72
N MET A 43 -14.47 1.25 -6.05
CA MET A 43 -14.80 0.68 -7.36
C MET A 43 -14.66 1.72 -8.48
N GLU A 44 -15.12 2.95 -8.24
CA GLU A 44 -14.97 4.05 -9.21
C GLU A 44 -13.49 4.36 -9.43
N SER A 45 -12.70 4.49 -8.36
CA SER A 45 -11.26 4.71 -8.43
C SER A 45 -10.52 3.60 -9.19
N PHE A 46 -10.94 2.35 -8.98
CA PHE A 46 -10.36 1.19 -9.64
C PHE A 46 -10.71 1.15 -11.13
N GLU A 47 -11.96 1.42 -11.49
CA GLU A 47 -12.44 1.42 -12.88
C GLU A 47 -11.90 2.61 -13.68
N GLU A 48 -11.83 3.80 -13.08
CA GLU A 48 -11.24 4.98 -13.70
C GLU A 48 -9.75 4.78 -13.98
N GLY A 49 -9.02 4.12 -13.07
CA GLY A 49 -7.63 3.75 -13.26
C GLY A 49 -6.71 4.92 -13.60
N LYS A 50 -6.99 6.13 -13.04
CA LYS A 50 -6.19 7.34 -13.28
C LYS A 50 -4.73 7.11 -12.92
N ASN A 51 -3.80 7.75 -13.63
CA ASN A 51 -2.39 7.70 -13.25
C ASN A 51 -2.20 8.40 -11.91
N LEU A 52 -1.28 7.91 -11.08
CA LEU A 52 -0.95 8.56 -9.80
C LEU A 52 -0.48 10.00 -10.00
N LYS A 53 0.21 10.27 -11.12
CA LYS A 53 0.61 11.62 -11.55
C LYS A 53 -0.58 12.56 -11.74
N ASP A 54 -1.67 12.06 -12.33
CA ASP A 54 -2.86 12.87 -12.64
C ASP A 54 -3.63 13.28 -11.38
N VAL A 55 -3.45 12.53 -10.29
CA VAL A 55 -4.07 12.78 -8.98
C VAL A 55 -3.08 13.32 -7.94
N ASN A 56 -1.86 13.69 -8.33
CA ASN A 56 -0.80 14.20 -7.47
C ASN A 56 -0.44 13.24 -6.30
N GLN A 57 -0.44 11.94 -6.57
CA GLN A 57 -0.08 10.89 -5.62
C GLN A 57 1.09 10.02 -6.11
N GLN A 58 1.86 10.49 -7.09
CA GLN A 58 3.07 9.81 -7.55
C GLN A 58 4.16 9.82 -6.46
N LEU A 59 4.97 8.77 -6.38
CA LEU A 59 6.18 8.77 -5.53
C LEU A 59 7.23 9.75 -6.05
N ASP A 60 7.41 9.77 -7.37
CA ASP A 60 8.33 10.65 -8.08
C ASP A 60 7.89 10.85 -9.55
N GLU A 61 8.64 11.66 -10.30
CA GLU A 61 8.36 11.97 -11.70
C GLU A 61 8.40 10.77 -12.65
N SER A 62 8.91 9.61 -12.22
CA SER A 62 8.98 8.37 -13.00
C SER A 62 7.91 7.35 -12.63
N ASP A 63 7.06 7.63 -11.63
CA ASP A 63 6.00 6.70 -11.20
C ASP A 63 4.82 6.69 -12.19
N GLU A 64 4.84 5.72 -13.09
CA GLU A 64 3.83 5.50 -14.14
C GLU A 64 2.65 4.63 -13.71
N ARG A 65 2.50 4.35 -12.41
CA ARG A 65 1.41 3.49 -11.95
C ARG A 65 0.06 4.21 -12.02
N SER A 66 -0.98 3.43 -12.24
CA SER A 66 -2.35 3.86 -12.01
C SER A 66 -2.80 3.61 -10.58
N VAL A 67 -3.86 4.30 -10.16
CA VAL A 67 -4.61 4.02 -8.93
C VAL A 67 -5.06 2.55 -8.91
N SER A 68 -5.48 2.00 -10.04
CA SER A 68 -5.90 0.59 -10.13
C SER A 68 -4.75 -0.40 -9.90
N ASN A 69 -3.55 -0.14 -10.43
CA ASN A 69 -2.38 -0.97 -10.17
C ASN A 69 -2.02 -0.93 -8.67
N LEU A 70 -1.95 0.27 -8.10
CA LEU A 70 -1.65 0.44 -6.67
C LEU A 70 -2.69 -0.28 -5.78
N LEU A 71 -3.98 -0.12 -6.07
CA LEU A 71 -5.05 -0.80 -5.33
C LEU A 71 -4.94 -2.32 -5.47
N THR A 72 -4.55 -2.82 -6.65
CA THR A 72 -4.32 -4.26 -6.87
C THR A 72 -3.20 -4.76 -5.98
N ASP A 73 -2.04 -4.10 -5.99
CA ASP A 73 -0.89 -4.46 -5.16
C ASP A 73 -1.24 -4.41 -3.66
N GLN A 74 -2.03 -3.42 -3.25
CA GLN A 74 -2.46 -3.28 -1.86
C GLN A 74 -3.46 -4.35 -1.42
N ILE A 75 -4.28 -4.88 -2.32
CA ILE A 75 -5.29 -5.91 -2.03
C ILE A 75 -4.70 -7.32 -2.17
N GLU A 76 -3.73 -7.54 -3.04
CA GLU A 76 -3.13 -8.86 -3.27
C GLU A 76 -2.36 -9.38 -2.05
N TRP A 77 -1.64 -8.48 -1.35
CA TRP A 77 -0.69 -8.85 -0.30
C TRP A 77 -1.22 -8.64 1.13
N VAL A 78 -2.49 -8.32 1.29
CA VAL A 78 -3.09 -7.99 2.58
C VAL A 78 -3.62 -9.23 3.29
N ASP A 79 -3.46 -9.29 4.62
CA ASP A 79 -4.10 -10.31 5.45
C ASP A 79 -5.58 -9.96 5.71
N VAL A 80 -5.88 -8.67 5.91
CA VAL A 80 -7.21 -8.15 6.17
C VAL A 80 -7.53 -6.94 5.29
N LEU A 81 -8.53 -7.07 4.43
CA LEU A 81 -9.12 -5.93 3.71
C LEU A 81 -10.28 -5.34 4.53
N LEU A 82 -10.10 -4.12 5.04
CA LEU A 82 -11.13 -3.38 5.76
C LEU A 82 -11.87 -2.42 4.82
N ILE A 83 -13.17 -2.62 4.66
CA ILE A 83 -14.02 -1.73 3.87
C ILE A 83 -14.72 -0.77 4.82
N SER A 84 -14.33 0.50 4.78
CA SER A 84 -15.03 1.58 5.46
C SER A 84 -16.12 2.13 4.56
N LYS A 85 -17.33 2.34 5.08
CA LYS A 85 -18.39 3.06 4.36
C LYS A 85 -18.87 4.21 5.23
N PRO A 86 -18.34 5.43 5.02
CA PRO A 86 -18.89 6.58 5.72
C PRO A 86 -20.38 6.72 5.36
N THR A 87 -21.20 7.00 6.37
CA THR A 87 -22.67 7.14 6.24
C THR A 87 -23.03 8.58 5.96
#